data_AF-A0AAW6B5S3-F1
#
_entry.id   AF-A0AAW6B5S3-F1
#
_cell.length_a   1.000
_cell.length_b   1.000
_cell.length_c   1.000
_cell.angle_alpha   90.00
_cell.angle_beta   90.00
_cell.angle_gamma   90.00
#
_symmetry.space_group_name_H-M   'P 1'
#
loop_
_entity.id
_entity.type
_entity.pdbx_description
1 polymer ?
#
loop_
_entity_poly.entity_id
_entity_poly.type
_entity_poly.pdbx_seq_one_letter_code
_entity_poly.pdbx_strand_id
1 'polypeptide(L)'
;MSKKIISEVLLEVANAIETGNFGKKLKVGLTTLGSEHGFENLVQGAILAKNPIFDIVLIGEGHKDFESYEAKDEEEAHKIMEDLLDRGEIASCVTMHYNFPIGVSTVGRVITPARGREMLLATTTGTSATNRVEAMVRNTLYGIATAKSLGIENPTVGIANVEGARQVEKILLDLKGNGYNFEFATSQRADGGSVMRGNDLLMATPDVMVVDSLTGNLFMKVFSAFNTGGDYEASGYGYGPGVGEDYDRRILILSRASGSPVVANALKYAYEIAKGKVNEIAKLEYKKANNAKLGEIISKLKVKKEGSNTEEVKVPEKEVVTSQISGVDILDLEDATKLLWKHGIYAESGMGCTGPIVLVNSSKKPNAKEILKEAGYIS
;
A
#
# COMPACT_ATOMS: atom_id res chain seq x y z
N MET A 1 -28.23 10.01 -31.34
CA MET A 1 -27.05 9.18 -31.02
C MET A 1 -26.01 9.38 -32.11
N SER A 2 -24.75 9.68 -31.75
CA SER A 2 -23.69 9.86 -32.75
C SER A 2 -23.32 8.51 -33.37
N LYS A 3 -22.91 8.49 -34.64
CA LYS A 3 -22.44 7.26 -35.33
C LYS A 3 -21.32 6.55 -34.58
N LYS A 4 -20.53 7.29 -33.80
CA LYS A 4 -19.42 6.78 -32.97
C LYS A 4 -19.93 5.93 -31.80
N ILE A 5 -20.96 6.39 -31.10
CA ILE A 5 -21.58 5.64 -29.99
C ILE A 5 -22.20 4.34 -30.49
N ILE A 6 -22.87 4.36 -31.66
CA ILE A 6 -23.45 3.15 -32.26
C ILE A 6 -22.36 2.16 -32.65
N SER A 7 -21.24 2.63 -33.21
CA SER A 7 -20.08 1.80 -33.55
C SER A 7 -19.44 1.16 -32.32
N GLU A 8 -19.27 1.92 -31.24
CA GLU A 8 -18.69 1.42 -29.98
C GLU A 8 -19.57 0.34 -29.36
N VAL A 9 -20.89 0.55 -29.30
CA VAL A 9 -21.85 -0.44 -28.78
C VAL A 9 -21.87 -1.71 -29.63
N LEU A 10 -21.82 -1.60 -30.95
CA LEU A 10 -21.79 -2.79 -31.82
C LEU A 10 -20.49 -3.60 -31.67
N LEU A 11 -19.35 -2.93 -31.48
CA LEU A 11 -18.07 -3.59 -31.19
C LEU A 11 -18.07 -4.24 -29.80
N GLU A 12 -18.67 -3.61 -28.80
CA GLU A 12 -18.86 -4.20 -27.47
C GLU A 12 -19.71 -5.48 -27.53
N VAL A 13 -20.80 -5.46 -28.30
CA VAL A 13 -21.65 -6.65 -28.49
C VAL A 13 -20.92 -7.75 -29.25
N ALA A 14 -20.17 -7.42 -30.31
CA ALA A 14 -19.38 -8.39 -31.05
C ALA A 14 -18.30 -9.07 -30.17
N ASN A 15 -17.54 -8.27 -29.41
CA ASN A 15 -16.56 -8.76 -28.46
C ASN A 15 -17.22 -9.60 -27.35
N ALA A 16 -18.41 -9.22 -26.88
CA ALA A 16 -19.14 -9.98 -25.87
C ALA A 16 -19.59 -11.35 -26.38
N ILE A 17 -19.99 -11.45 -27.65
CA ILE A 17 -20.35 -12.71 -28.28
C ILE A 17 -19.11 -13.61 -28.46
N GLU A 18 -17.96 -13.04 -28.83
CA GLU A 18 -16.73 -13.79 -29.06
C GLU A 18 -16.05 -14.25 -27.76
N THR A 19 -16.09 -13.42 -26.72
CA THR A 19 -15.39 -13.68 -25.44
C THR A 19 -16.29 -14.20 -24.33
N GLY A 20 -17.62 -14.18 -24.53
CA GLY A 20 -18.61 -14.48 -23.50
C GLY A 20 -18.74 -13.41 -22.40
N ASN A 21 -18.06 -12.27 -22.54
CA ASN A 21 -17.98 -11.25 -21.51
C ASN A 21 -18.74 -9.98 -21.94
N PHE A 22 -19.90 -9.72 -21.34
CA PHE A 22 -20.73 -8.55 -21.65
C PHE A 22 -20.23 -7.30 -20.90
N GLY A 23 -19.71 -6.32 -21.65
CA GLY A 23 -19.33 -5.00 -21.14
C GLY A 23 -17.97 -4.51 -21.66
N LYS A 24 -17.70 -3.20 -21.52
CA LYS A 24 -16.40 -2.62 -21.85
C LYS A 24 -15.31 -3.23 -20.98
N LYS A 25 -14.23 -3.73 -21.60
CA LYS A 25 -13.08 -4.27 -20.87
C LYS A 25 -12.48 -3.18 -19.98
N LEU A 26 -12.17 -3.54 -18.73
CA LEU A 26 -11.41 -2.65 -17.87
C LEU A 26 -10.01 -2.48 -18.44
N LYS A 27 -9.51 -1.25 -18.45
CA LYS A 27 -8.12 -0.93 -18.79
C LYS A 27 -7.29 -0.82 -17.52
N VAL A 28 -6.13 -1.46 -17.48
CA VAL A 28 -5.17 -1.41 -16.38
C VAL A 28 -3.89 -0.73 -16.87
N GLY A 29 -3.49 0.35 -16.20
CA GLY A 29 -2.24 1.05 -16.49
C GLY A 29 -1.01 0.33 -15.93
N LEU A 30 0.11 0.44 -16.64
CA LEU A 30 1.44 0.10 -16.16
C LEU A 30 2.40 1.26 -16.48
N THR A 31 3.01 1.86 -15.45
CA THR A 31 4.11 2.79 -15.71
C THR A 31 5.37 2.03 -16.10
N THR A 32 6.05 2.45 -17.15
CA THR A 32 7.18 1.71 -17.75
C THR A 32 8.57 2.28 -17.41
N LEU A 33 8.63 3.26 -16.50
CA LEU A 33 9.86 3.91 -16.03
C LEU A 33 10.20 3.48 -14.59
N GLY A 34 11.49 3.52 -14.23
CA GLY A 34 11.97 3.33 -12.85
C GLY A 34 12.32 1.89 -12.43
N SER A 35 12.21 0.91 -13.33
CA SER A 35 12.59 -0.49 -13.08
C SER A 35 14.12 -0.67 -13.09
N GLU A 36 14.67 -1.38 -12.10
CA GLU A 36 16.09 -1.75 -12.07
C GLU A 36 16.43 -2.86 -13.08
N HIS A 37 15.42 -3.61 -13.52
CA HIS A 37 15.54 -4.64 -14.57
C HIS A 37 15.24 -4.10 -15.97
N GLY A 38 15.06 -2.78 -16.10
CA GLY A 38 14.81 -2.09 -17.36
C GLY A 38 13.39 -2.23 -17.92
N PHE A 39 13.16 -1.56 -19.04
CA PHE A 39 11.88 -1.51 -19.77
C PHE A 39 11.41 -2.89 -20.23
N GLU A 40 12.31 -3.68 -20.81
CA GLU A 40 12.00 -5.02 -21.35
C GLU A 40 11.41 -5.96 -20.29
N ASN A 41 11.88 -5.89 -19.04
CA ASN A 41 11.31 -6.68 -17.94
C ASN A 41 9.84 -6.33 -17.66
N LEU A 42 9.47 -5.05 -17.75
CA LEU A 42 8.10 -4.57 -17.54
C LEU A 42 7.21 -4.96 -18.71
N VAL A 43 7.68 -4.78 -19.95
CA VAL A 43 6.95 -5.20 -21.15
C VAL A 43 6.72 -6.70 -21.15
N GLN A 44 7.73 -7.50 -20.80
CA GLN A 44 7.57 -8.94 -20.68
C GLN A 44 6.52 -9.31 -19.63
N GLY A 45 6.46 -8.58 -18.51
CA GLY A 45 5.38 -8.73 -17.52
C GLY A 45 4.00 -8.40 -18.07
N ALA A 46 3.87 -7.32 -18.86
CA ALA A 46 2.64 -6.97 -19.54
C ALA A 46 2.23 -8.02 -20.59
N ILE A 47 3.18 -8.58 -21.35
CA ILE A 47 2.95 -9.66 -22.31
C ILE A 47 2.45 -10.91 -21.59
N LEU A 48 3.06 -11.30 -20.48
CA LEU A 48 2.63 -12.43 -19.65
C LEU A 48 1.22 -12.24 -19.08
N ALA A 49 0.84 -11.00 -18.76
CA ALA A 49 -0.50 -10.67 -18.28
C ALA A 49 -1.55 -10.52 -19.38
N LYS A 50 -1.16 -10.48 -20.66
CA LYS A 50 -2.09 -10.24 -21.78
C LYS A 50 -3.13 -11.35 -21.87
N ASN A 51 -4.40 -10.98 -21.83
CA ASN A 51 -5.52 -11.93 -21.78
C ASN A 51 -6.82 -11.26 -22.32
N PRO A 52 -7.91 -12.01 -22.57
CA PRO A 52 -9.13 -11.44 -23.14
C PRO A 52 -10.02 -10.68 -22.13
N ILE A 53 -9.72 -10.71 -20.84
CA ILE A 53 -10.58 -10.22 -19.75
C ILE A 53 -10.41 -8.72 -19.50
N PHE A 54 -9.19 -8.20 -19.58
CA PHE A 54 -8.87 -6.78 -19.39
C PHE A 54 -7.76 -6.33 -20.34
N ASP A 55 -7.71 -5.04 -20.64
CA ASP A 55 -6.70 -4.45 -21.51
C ASP A 55 -5.60 -3.78 -20.67
N ILE A 56 -4.38 -3.73 -21.21
CA ILE A 56 -3.22 -3.12 -20.56
C ILE A 56 -2.83 -1.86 -21.34
N VAL A 57 -2.60 -0.77 -20.61
CA VAL A 57 -2.15 0.52 -21.14
C VAL A 57 -0.78 0.85 -20.54
N LEU A 58 0.20 1.15 -21.39
CA LEU A 58 1.53 1.55 -20.94
C LEU A 58 1.61 3.08 -20.77
N ILE A 59 2.33 3.53 -19.75
CA ILE A 59 2.55 4.96 -19.45
C ILE A 59 4.05 5.19 -19.26
N GLY A 60 4.69 5.91 -20.19
CA GLY A 60 6.14 6.02 -20.31
C GLY A 60 6.62 5.54 -21.68
N GLU A 61 7.71 4.78 -21.72
CA GLU A 61 8.13 4.10 -22.95
C GLU A 61 7.03 3.12 -23.42
N GLY A 62 6.68 3.19 -24.70
CA GLY A 62 5.59 2.43 -25.30
C GLY A 62 6.04 1.17 -26.01
N HIS A 63 5.11 0.25 -26.26
CA HIS A 63 5.37 -0.99 -27.00
C HIS A 63 4.25 -1.28 -27.99
N LYS A 64 4.59 -1.74 -29.20
CA LYS A 64 3.67 -1.92 -30.34
C LYS A 64 2.43 -2.79 -30.05
N ASP A 65 2.52 -3.68 -29.06
CA ASP A 65 1.44 -4.62 -28.71
C ASP A 65 0.41 -4.05 -27.71
N PHE A 66 0.62 -2.81 -27.25
CA PHE A 66 -0.17 -2.14 -26.22
C PHE A 66 -0.47 -0.68 -26.57
N GLU A 67 -1.65 -0.22 -26.18
CA GLU A 67 -1.95 1.22 -26.13
C GLU A 67 -0.97 1.88 -25.15
N SER A 68 -0.39 3.02 -25.54
CA SER A 68 0.69 3.65 -24.79
C SER A 68 0.52 5.17 -24.74
N TYR A 69 0.86 5.77 -23.61
CA TYR A 69 0.96 7.22 -23.41
C TYR A 69 2.41 7.56 -23.08
N GLU A 70 3.07 8.33 -23.94
CA GLU A 70 4.49 8.66 -23.75
C GLU A 70 4.70 9.60 -22.55
N ALA A 71 5.73 9.33 -21.78
CA ALA A 71 6.21 10.21 -20.72
C ALA A 71 7.75 10.21 -20.71
N LYS A 72 8.36 11.36 -20.45
CA LYS A 72 9.82 11.55 -20.47
C LYS A 72 10.51 11.14 -19.16
N ASP A 73 9.77 11.16 -18.06
CA ASP A 73 10.26 10.90 -16.70
C ASP A 73 9.16 10.33 -15.79
N GLU A 74 9.54 9.84 -14.61
CA GLU A 74 8.60 9.22 -13.66
C GLU A 74 7.53 10.22 -13.16
N GLU A 75 7.85 11.51 -13.05
CA GLU A 75 6.91 12.54 -12.58
C GLU A 75 5.81 12.81 -13.63
N GLU A 76 6.18 12.92 -14.90
CA GLU A 76 5.24 13.04 -16.01
C GLU A 76 4.39 11.79 -16.16
N ALA A 77 4.99 10.60 -16.00
CA ALA A 77 4.26 9.34 -16.00
C ALA A 77 3.20 9.30 -14.88
N HIS A 78 3.52 9.79 -13.67
CA HIS A 78 2.55 9.90 -12.57
C HIS A 78 1.43 10.87 -12.88
N LYS A 79 1.73 12.05 -13.47
CA LYS A 79 0.68 13.01 -13.86
C LYS A 79 -0.28 12.44 -14.90
N ILE A 80 0.25 11.75 -15.91
CA ILE A 80 -0.57 11.08 -16.93
C ILE A 80 -1.40 9.96 -16.29
N MET A 81 -0.78 9.12 -15.45
CA MET A 81 -1.48 8.07 -14.71
C MET A 81 -2.65 8.61 -13.89
N GLU A 82 -2.42 9.68 -13.12
CA GLU A 82 -3.45 10.32 -12.30
C GLU A 82 -4.60 10.85 -13.14
N ASP A 83 -4.31 11.57 -14.23
CA ASP A 83 -5.32 12.09 -15.13
C ASP A 83 -6.13 10.96 -15.81
N LEU A 84 -5.48 9.87 -16.24
CA LEU A 84 -6.16 8.71 -16.82
C LEU A 84 -7.06 7.99 -15.80
N LEU A 85 -6.65 7.92 -14.53
CA LEU A 85 -7.47 7.37 -13.45
C LEU A 85 -8.67 8.28 -13.15
N ASP A 86 -8.44 9.59 -13.04
CA ASP A 86 -9.46 10.58 -12.69
C ASP A 86 -10.52 10.72 -13.80
N ARG A 87 -10.12 10.57 -15.07
CA ARG A 87 -11.03 10.51 -16.23
C ARG A 87 -11.71 9.15 -16.41
N GLY A 88 -11.33 8.13 -15.65
CA GLY A 88 -11.83 6.76 -15.76
C GLY A 88 -11.43 6.05 -17.06
N GLU A 89 -10.36 6.53 -17.72
CA GLU A 89 -9.79 5.93 -18.92
C GLU A 89 -9.07 4.62 -18.60
N ILE A 90 -8.37 4.60 -17.45
CA ILE A 90 -7.90 3.36 -16.82
C ILE A 90 -8.61 3.17 -15.47
N ALA A 91 -8.89 1.92 -15.11
CA ALA A 91 -9.56 1.59 -13.87
C ALA A 91 -8.56 1.59 -12.69
N SER A 92 -7.36 1.12 -12.91
CA SER A 92 -6.29 1.00 -11.91
C SER A 92 -4.94 1.12 -12.59
N CYS A 93 -3.88 1.44 -11.85
CA CYS A 93 -2.53 1.49 -12.40
C CYS A 93 -1.52 0.80 -11.47
N VAL A 94 -0.57 0.11 -12.07
CA VAL A 94 0.60 -0.46 -11.39
C VAL A 94 1.81 0.45 -11.65
N THR A 95 2.53 0.81 -10.59
CA THR A 95 3.71 1.68 -10.68
C THR A 95 4.81 1.30 -9.67
N MET A 96 6.07 1.67 -9.95
CA MET A 96 7.23 1.30 -9.12
C MET A 96 7.30 2.08 -7.80
N HIS A 97 6.89 3.34 -7.81
CA HIS A 97 6.88 4.16 -6.61
C HIS A 97 5.77 5.18 -6.74
N TYR A 98 5.15 5.53 -5.62
CA TYR A 98 4.13 6.57 -5.56
C TYR A 98 4.01 7.05 -4.12
N ASN A 99 3.84 8.36 -3.95
CA ASN A 99 3.68 8.96 -2.62
C ASN A 99 2.20 9.00 -2.27
N PHE A 100 1.79 8.12 -1.36
CA PHE A 100 0.44 8.14 -0.83
C PHE A 100 0.28 9.18 0.28
N PRO A 101 -0.89 9.82 0.41
CA PRO A 101 -1.17 10.69 1.55
C PRO A 101 -1.24 9.88 2.85
N ILE A 102 -1.07 10.56 3.99
CA ILE A 102 -1.30 9.96 5.32
C ILE A 102 -2.74 9.45 5.41
N GLY A 103 -2.91 8.28 6.00
CA GLY A 103 -4.18 7.56 6.02
C GLY A 103 -4.27 6.51 4.91
N VAL A 104 -3.28 6.40 4.03
CA VAL A 104 -3.26 5.40 2.95
C VAL A 104 -2.01 4.53 3.09
N SER A 105 -2.23 3.22 3.01
CA SER A 105 -1.17 2.21 3.01
C SER A 105 -1.53 1.06 2.07
N THR A 106 -0.51 0.38 1.57
CA THR A 106 -0.68 -0.66 0.56
C THR A 106 -0.97 -2.03 1.15
N VAL A 107 -1.84 -2.82 0.51
CA VAL A 107 -2.15 -4.20 0.94
C VAL A 107 -1.53 -5.20 -0.03
N GLY A 108 -0.37 -5.73 0.33
CA GLY A 108 0.37 -6.66 -0.53
C GLY A 108 -0.22 -8.05 -0.54
N ARG A 109 0.09 -8.81 -1.59
CA ARG A 109 -0.35 -10.21 -1.73
C ARG A 109 0.86 -11.09 -2.05
N VAL A 110 1.18 -11.96 -1.11
CA VAL A 110 2.33 -12.86 -1.19
C VAL A 110 1.89 -14.28 -1.48
N ILE A 111 2.79 -15.07 -2.05
CA ILE A 111 2.65 -16.52 -2.16
C ILE A 111 3.56 -17.14 -1.12
N THR A 112 2.98 -17.92 -0.21
CA THR A 112 3.74 -18.56 0.86
C THR A 112 4.61 -19.71 0.33
N PRO A 113 5.88 -19.81 0.74
CA PRO A 113 6.85 -20.71 0.13
C PRO A 113 6.60 -22.17 0.49
N ALA A 114 6.03 -22.44 1.66
CA ALA A 114 5.82 -23.81 2.14
C ALA A 114 4.59 -24.49 1.51
N ARG A 115 3.56 -23.72 1.14
CA ARG A 115 2.26 -24.28 0.69
C ARG A 115 1.74 -23.71 -0.62
N GLY A 116 2.42 -22.73 -1.22
CA GLY A 116 1.96 -22.04 -2.42
C GLY A 116 0.63 -21.31 -2.23
N ARG A 117 0.24 -21.03 -0.98
CA ARG A 117 -1.01 -20.35 -0.65
C ARG A 117 -0.81 -18.85 -0.68
N GLU A 118 -1.80 -18.15 -1.19
CA GLU A 118 -1.82 -16.70 -1.21
C GLU A 118 -2.27 -16.16 0.15
N MET A 119 -1.68 -15.04 0.57
CA MET A 119 -2.02 -14.36 1.82
C MET A 119 -1.87 -12.85 1.61
N LEU A 120 -2.78 -12.07 2.18
CA LEU A 120 -2.69 -10.62 2.18
C LEU A 120 -1.85 -10.13 3.37
N LEU A 121 -0.97 -9.18 3.11
CA LEU A 121 -0.23 -8.44 4.13
C LEU A 121 -0.84 -7.04 4.27
N ALA A 122 -1.48 -6.82 5.42
CA ALA A 122 -2.06 -5.54 5.81
C ALA A 122 -1.06 -4.82 6.73
N THR A 123 -0.04 -4.09 6.26
CA THR A 123 0.21 -3.39 4.99
C THR A 123 1.69 -3.53 4.59
N THR A 124 2.15 -2.96 3.48
CA THR A 124 3.52 -3.19 2.96
C THR A 124 4.33 -1.92 2.65
N THR A 125 3.67 -0.79 2.47
CA THR A 125 4.24 0.56 2.42
C THR A 125 3.15 1.61 2.75
N GLY A 126 3.53 2.87 2.87
CA GLY A 126 2.65 3.98 3.25
C GLY A 126 2.47 4.15 4.75
N THR A 127 1.60 5.10 5.14
CA THR A 127 1.40 5.51 6.54
C THR A 127 -0.08 5.71 6.85
N SER A 128 -0.72 4.67 7.40
CA SER A 128 -2.13 4.72 7.85
C SER A 128 -2.37 5.66 9.03
N ALA A 129 -1.40 5.78 9.95
CA ALA A 129 -1.41 6.70 11.09
C ALA A 129 0.02 6.86 11.63
N THR A 130 0.28 7.92 12.39
CA THR A 130 1.60 8.14 13.02
C THR A 130 1.85 7.19 14.19
N ASN A 131 0.80 6.82 14.93
CA ASN A 131 0.90 5.81 15.99
C ASN A 131 0.85 4.40 15.39
N ARG A 132 1.84 3.55 15.68
CA ARG A 132 1.95 2.18 15.15
C ARG A 132 0.72 1.31 15.45
N VAL A 133 0.20 1.35 16.69
CA VAL A 133 -0.96 0.53 17.10
C VAL A 133 -2.21 1.01 16.37
N GLU A 134 -2.44 2.33 16.30
CA GLU A 134 -3.52 2.90 15.49
C GLU A 134 -3.39 2.49 14.01
N ALA A 135 -2.17 2.57 13.46
CA ALA A 135 -1.88 2.21 12.08
C ALA A 135 -2.23 0.74 11.82
N MET A 136 -1.81 -0.19 12.69
CA MET A 136 -2.14 -1.62 12.54
C MET A 136 -3.64 -1.91 12.64
N VAL A 137 -4.38 -1.18 13.48
CA VAL A 137 -5.86 -1.29 13.53
C VAL A 137 -6.48 -0.83 12.22
N ARG A 138 -6.05 0.32 11.68
CA ARG A 138 -6.50 0.81 10.36
C ARG A 138 -6.11 -0.15 9.22
N ASN A 139 -4.88 -0.68 9.27
CA ASN A 139 -4.39 -1.69 8.33
C ASN A 139 -5.30 -2.92 8.30
N THR A 140 -5.82 -3.35 9.46
CA THR A 140 -6.76 -4.47 9.55
C THR A 140 -8.00 -4.21 8.69
N LEU A 141 -8.57 -2.99 8.73
CA LEU A 141 -9.70 -2.60 7.88
C LEU A 141 -9.32 -2.59 6.40
N TYR A 142 -8.12 -2.10 6.06
CA TYR A 142 -7.61 -2.11 4.68
C TYR A 142 -7.46 -3.53 4.13
N GLY A 143 -6.92 -4.44 4.93
CA GLY A 143 -6.78 -5.85 4.60
C GLY A 143 -8.12 -6.54 4.39
N ILE A 144 -9.07 -6.35 5.31
CA ILE A 144 -10.44 -6.89 5.18
C ILE A 144 -11.13 -6.35 3.93
N ALA A 145 -11.05 -5.04 3.67
CA ALA A 145 -11.66 -4.42 2.50
C ALA A 145 -11.07 -4.97 1.20
N THR A 146 -9.76 -5.14 1.17
CA THR A 146 -9.05 -5.73 0.03
C THR A 146 -9.46 -7.18 -0.19
N ALA A 147 -9.47 -8.01 0.86
CA ALA A 147 -9.89 -9.40 0.77
C ALA A 147 -11.33 -9.54 0.25
N LYS A 148 -12.26 -8.72 0.73
CA LYS A 148 -13.64 -8.66 0.26
C LYS A 148 -13.75 -8.24 -1.21
N SER A 149 -12.92 -7.29 -1.65
CA SER A 149 -12.86 -6.91 -3.07
C SER A 149 -12.37 -8.05 -3.98
N LEU A 150 -11.56 -8.96 -3.44
CA LEU A 150 -11.10 -10.16 -4.13
C LEU A 150 -12.12 -11.32 -4.09
N GLY A 151 -13.30 -11.09 -3.49
CA GLY A 151 -14.36 -12.11 -3.39
C GLY A 151 -14.31 -12.98 -2.14
N ILE A 152 -13.43 -12.68 -1.18
CA ILE A 152 -13.43 -13.37 0.12
C ILE A 152 -14.45 -12.68 1.02
N GLU A 153 -15.67 -13.21 1.08
CA GLU A 153 -16.80 -12.57 1.79
C GLU A 153 -16.53 -12.36 3.29
N ASN A 154 -15.98 -13.38 3.96
CA ASN A 154 -15.71 -13.39 5.39
C ASN A 154 -14.22 -13.70 5.64
N PRO A 155 -13.31 -12.74 5.37
CA PRO A 155 -11.89 -12.98 5.50
C PRO A 155 -11.48 -13.16 6.96
N THR A 156 -10.62 -14.13 7.19
CA THR A 156 -10.01 -14.37 8.50
C THR A 156 -8.79 -13.48 8.71
N VAL A 157 -8.66 -12.94 9.92
CA VAL A 157 -7.59 -12.00 10.29
C VAL A 157 -6.65 -12.64 11.30
N GLY A 158 -5.35 -12.53 11.07
CA GLY A 158 -4.31 -12.85 12.06
C GLY A 158 -3.42 -11.63 12.28
N ILE A 159 -2.87 -11.49 13.49
CA ILE A 159 -1.97 -10.38 13.82
C ILE A 159 -0.57 -10.94 13.97
N ALA A 160 0.39 -10.49 13.16
CA ALA A 160 1.77 -10.93 13.34
C ALA A 160 2.27 -10.55 14.74
N ASN A 161 3.02 -11.44 15.38
CA ASN A 161 3.57 -11.23 16.71
C ASN A 161 4.75 -10.24 16.69
N VAL A 162 4.43 -8.98 16.42
CA VAL A 162 5.33 -7.83 16.47
C VAL A 162 4.97 -6.90 17.63
N GLU A 163 5.79 -5.90 17.87
CA GLU A 163 5.52 -4.90 18.91
C GLU A 163 4.15 -4.23 18.71
N GLY A 164 3.37 -4.16 19.79
CA GLY A 164 2.01 -3.61 19.76
C GLY A 164 0.91 -4.61 19.39
N ALA A 165 1.24 -5.82 18.93
CA ALA A 165 0.26 -6.82 18.49
C ALA A 165 -0.85 -7.13 19.52
N ARG A 166 -0.49 -7.25 20.80
CA ARG A 166 -1.47 -7.48 21.90
C ARG A 166 -2.39 -6.28 22.14
N GLN A 167 -1.90 -5.06 21.92
CA GLN A 167 -2.73 -3.87 22.03
C GLN A 167 -3.71 -3.81 20.85
N VAL A 168 -3.24 -4.12 19.64
CA VAL A 168 -4.07 -4.26 18.43
C VAL A 168 -5.15 -5.33 18.64
N GLU A 169 -4.79 -6.52 19.11
CA GLU A 169 -5.73 -7.61 19.44
C GLU A 169 -6.84 -7.12 20.38
N LYS A 170 -6.47 -6.43 21.47
CA LYS A 170 -7.43 -5.88 22.42
C LYS A 170 -8.38 -4.86 21.77
N ILE A 171 -7.85 -3.92 20.98
CA ILE A 171 -8.65 -2.91 20.29
C ILE A 171 -9.62 -3.55 19.31
N LEU A 172 -9.16 -4.56 18.55
CA LEU A 172 -9.99 -5.27 17.59
C LEU A 172 -11.08 -6.11 18.28
N LEU A 173 -10.81 -6.68 19.46
CA LEU A 173 -11.82 -7.32 20.30
C LEU A 173 -12.85 -6.31 20.82
N ASP A 174 -12.42 -5.13 21.27
CA ASP A 174 -13.32 -4.05 21.69
C ASP A 174 -14.21 -3.59 20.52
N LEU A 175 -13.62 -3.47 19.31
CA LEU A 175 -14.34 -3.12 18.08
C LEU A 175 -15.37 -4.20 17.70
N LYS A 176 -15.01 -5.49 17.82
CA LYS A 176 -15.94 -6.62 17.62
C LYS A 176 -17.08 -6.60 18.65
N GLY A 177 -16.76 -6.33 19.92
CA GLY A 177 -17.75 -6.17 21.00
C GLY A 177 -18.72 -5.01 20.78
N ASN A 178 -18.30 -3.96 20.07
CA ASN A 178 -19.14 -2.83 19.69
C ASN A 178 -19.90 -3.03 18.36
N GLY A 179 -19.82 -4.22 17.74
CA GLY A 179 -20.65 -4.59 16.59
C GLY A 179 -19.97 -4.59 15.22
N TYR A 180 -18.64 -4.42 15.14
CA TYR A 180 -17.90 -4.63 13.89
C TYR A 180 -17.60 -6.11 13.67
N ASN A 181 -18.30 -6.74 12.71
CA ASN A 181 -18.18 -8.18 12.49
C ASN A 181 -17.00 -8.55 11.58
N PHE A 182 -16.09 -9.38 12.09
CA PHE A 182 -15.03 -10.06 11.35
C PHE A 182 -14.57 -11.29 12.14
N GLU A 183 -13.83 -12.20 11.51
CA GLU A 183 -13.33 -13.41 12.16
C GLU A 183 -11.80 -13.39 12.35
N PHE A 184 -11.35 -13.83 13.52
CA PHE A 184 -9.94 -14.09 13.75
C PHE A 184 -9.60 -15.49 13.24
N ALA A 185 -8.50 -15.61 12.51
CA ALA A 185 -7.86 -16.90 12.32
C ALA A 185 -7.30 -17.40 13.66
N THR A 186 -7.21 -18.72 13.79
CA THR A 186 -6.61 -19.36 14.96
C THR A 186 -5.24 -19.91 14.58
N SER A 187 -4.20 -19.50 15.31
CA SER A 187 -2.84 -20.03 15.13
C SER A 187 -2.84 -21.55 15.26
N GLN A 188 -2.02 -22.23 14.45
CA GLN A 188 -1.97 -23.70 14.38
C GLN A 188 -1.22 -24.33 15.56
N ARG A 189 -0.84 -23.54 16.57
CA ARG A 189 -0.18 -24.02 17.79
C ARG A 189 -1.21 -24.53 18.81
N ALA A 190 -0.74 -25.35 19.75
CA ALA A 190 -1.58 -25.93 20.79
C ALA A 190 -2.29 -24.87 21.68
N ASP A 191 -1.70 -23.68 21.83
CA ASP A 191 -2.27 -22.54 22.57
C ASP A 191 -3.20 -21.65 21.72
N GLY A 192 -3.27 -21.86 20.40
CA GLY A 192 -4.17 -21.15 19.50
C GLY A 192 -3.96 -19.62 19.49
N GLY A 193 -5.06 -18.88 19.34
CA GLY A 193 -5.11 -17.41 19.44
C GLY A 193 -4.96 -16.67 18.12
N SER A 194 -5.24 -15.36 18.16
CA SER A 194 -5.22 -14.48 16.98
C SER A 194 -3.84 -13.91 16.63
N VAL A 195 -2.89 -14.00 17.58
CA VAL A 195 -1.51 -13.54 17.41
C VAL A 195 -0.66 -14.65 16.81
N MET A 196 -0.14 -14.38 15.61
CA MET A 196 0.47 -15.32 14.67
C MET A 196 2.00 -15.29 14.75
N ARG A 197 2.64 -16.46 14.63
CA ARG A 197 4.11 -16.57 14.61
C ARG A 197 4.64 -16.77 13.18
N GLY A 198 5.97 -16.87 13.07
CA GLY A 198 6.65 -17.19 11.79
C GLY A 198 6.05 -18.38 11.05
N ASN A 199 5.70 -19.46 11.75
CA ASN A 199 5.10 -20.64 11.11
C ASN A 199 3.75 -20.32 10.47
N ASP A 200 2.90 -19.52 11.12
CA ASP A 200 1.59 -19.14 10.62
C ASP A 200 1.70 -18.26 9.36
N LEU A 201 2.73 -17.41 9.30
CA LEU A 201 3.09 -16.65 8.09
C LEU A 201 3.43 -17.59 6.93
N LEU A 202 4.27 -18.61 7.17
CA LEU A 202 4.67 -19.56 6.12
C LEU A 202 3.54 -20.48 5.67
N MET A 203 2.54 -20.70 6.52
CA MET A 203 1.40 -21.58 6.23
C MET A 203 0.23 -20.86 5.55
N ALA A 204 0.25 -19.53 5.50
CA ALA A 204 -0.92 -18.69 5.21
C ALA A 204 -2.10 -19.06 6.14
N THR A 205 -1.87 -19.01 7.46
CA THR A 205 -2.92 -19.35 8.44
C THR A 205 -4.14 -18.42 8.32
N PRO A 206 -3.99 -17.08 8.29
CA PRO A 206 -5.10 -16.17 7.97
C PRO A 206 -5.17 -15.82 6.47
N ASP A 207 -6.34 -15.33 6.03
CA ASP A 207 -6.46 -14.64 4.73
C ASP A 207 -5.73 -13.29 4.75
N VAL A 208 -5.85 -12.57 5.88
CA VAL A 208 -5.23 -11.26 6.11
C VAL A 208 -4.30 -11.32 7.32
N MET A 209 -3.00 -11.11 7.09
CA MET A 209 -2.01 -10.95 8.13
C MET A 209 -1.74 -9.47 8.40
N VAL A 210 -2.04 -9.03 9.62
CA VAL A 210 -1.84 -7.66 10.08
C VAL A 210 -0.42 -7.47 10.57
N VAL A 211 0.25 -6.48 10.01
CA VAL A 211 1.64 -6.07 10.30
C VAL A 211 1.74 -4.54 10.27
N ASP A 212 2.75 -3.99 10.92
CA ASP A 212 3.17 -2.62 10.60
C ASP A 212 3.82 -2.57 9.20
N SER A 213 3.85 -1.39 8.58
CA SER A 213 4.27 -1.25 7.18
C SER A 213 5.74 -1.60 6.94
N LEU A 214 6.63 -1.38 7.93
CA LEU A 214 8.05 -1.74 7.81
C LEU A 214 8.23 -3.26 7.84
N THR A 215 7.59 -3.95 8.80
CA THR A 215 7.61 -5.41 8.85
C THR A 215 7.00 -6.01 7.58
N GLY A 216 5.87 -5.47 7.11
CA GLY A 216 5.24 -5.93 5.88
C GLY A 216 6.11 -5.73 4.64
N ASN A 217 6.86 -4.62 4.55
CA ASN A 217 7.84 -4.41 3.49
C ASN A 217 8.92 -5.50 3.48
N LEU A 218 9.45 -5.84 4.66
CA LEU A 218 10.44 -6.89 4.80
C LEU A 218 9.86 -8.25 4.37
N PHE A 219 8.64 -8.57 4.81
CA PHE A 219 7.97 -9.81 4.42
C PHE A 219 7.72 -9.88 2.91
N MET A 220 7.31 -8.78 2.27
CA MET A 220 7.18 -8.75 0.81
C MET A 220 8.48 -9.18 0.14
N LYS A 221 9.61 -8.55 0.50
CA LYS A 221 10.94 -8.87 -0.06
C LYS A 221 11.37 -10.29 0.19
N VAL A 222 11.20 -10.77 1.43
CA VAL A 222 11.55 -12.15 1.78
C VAL A 222 10.71 -13.12 0.96
N PHE A 223 9.39 -12.98 0.92
CA PHE A 223 8.53 -13.91 0.18
C PHE A 223 8.71 -13.86 -1.33
N SER A 224 9.01 -12.69 -1.88
CA SER A 224 9.08 -12.48 -3.32
C SER A 224 10.44 -12.84 -3.93
N ALA A 225 11.52 -12.67 -3.17
CA ALA A 225 12.89 -12.80 -3.67
C ALA A 225 13.72 -13.91 -2.98
N PHE A 226 13.17 -14.68 -2.03
CA PHE A 226 13.91 -15.70 -1.27
C PHE A 226 14.76 -16.64 -2.15
N ASN A 227 14.21 -17.10 -3.27
CA ASN A 227 14.87 -18.07 -4.16
C ASN A 227 15.80 -17.43 -5.21
N THR A 228 15.96 -16.11 -5.20
CA THR A 228 16.65 -15.37 -6.27
C THR A 228 17.93 -14.68 -5.82
N GLY A 229 18.22 -14.66 -4.51
CA GLY A 229 19.34 -13.92 -3.96
C GLY A 229 18.99 -12.50 -3.49
N GLY A 230 17.75 -12.04 -3.70
CA GLY A 230 17.21 -10.81 -3.12
C GLY A 230 17.17 -9.61 -4.06
N ASP A 231 17.76 -9.71 -5.25
CA ASP A 231 17.84 -8.65 -6.28
C ASP A 231 16.76 -8.78 -7.37
N TYR A 232 16.01 -9.89 -7.39
CA TYR A 232 14.94 -10.12 -8.36
C TYR A 232 13.69 -10.70 -7.68
N GLU A 233 12.61 -9.93 -7.56
CA GLU A 233 11.37 -10.49 -7.02
C GLU A 233 10.69 -11.37 -8.09
N ALA A 234 10.66 -12.69 -7.87
CA ALA A 234 10.13 -13.68 -8.81
C ALA A 234 8.75 -14.24 -8.44
N SER A 235 8.26 -13.98 -7.22
CA SER A 235 7.02 -14.55 -6.68
C SER A 235 6.13 -13.49 -6.02
N GLY A 236 4.81 -13.71 -6.06
CA GLY A 236 3.81 -12.80 -5.49
C GLY A 236 3.21 -11.82 -6.50
N TYR A 237 2.49 -10.83 -5.97
CA TYR A 237 1.63 -9.91 -6.73
C TYR A 237 2.02 -8.43 -6.52
N GLY A 238 3.23 -8.17 -6.03
CA GLY A 238 3.69 -6.83 -5.66
C GLY A 238 3.13 -6.34 -4.32
N TYR A 239 3.42 -5.09 -4.01
CA TYR A 239 3.13 -4.45 -2.73
C TYR A 239 1.65 -4.05 -2.62
N GLY A 240 0.91 -4.13 -3.73
CA GLY A 240 -0.55 -4.07 -3.76
C GLY A 240 -1.11 -2.65 -3.76
N PRO A 241 -2.44 -2.52 -3.74
CA PRO A 241 -3.12 -1.23 -3.86
C PRO A 241 -2.97 -0.39 -2.61
N GLY A 242 -2.79 0.92 -2.77
CA GLY A 242 -3.00 1.88 -1.70
C GLY A 242 -4.47 1.92 -1.30
N VAL A 243 -4.77 1.64 -0.04
CA VAL A 243 -6.14 1.61 0.51
C VAL A 243 -6.22 2.58 1.69
N GLY A 244 -7.32 3.32 1.75
CA GLY A 244 -7.64 4.30 2.78
C GLY A 244 -9.15 4.55 2.85
N GLU A 245 -9.61 5.18 3.94
CA GLU A 245 -11.02 5.53 4.14
C GLU A 245 -11.55 6.43 3.02
N ASP A 246 -10.84 7.52 2.72
CA ASP A 246 -11.24 8.54 1.74
C ASP A 246 -10.28 8.61 0.55
N TYR A 247 -9.77 7.46 0.10
CA TYR A 247 -8.87 7.37 -1.03
C TYR A 247 -9.57 6.71 -2.21
N ASP A 248 -9.55 7.35 -3.39
CA ASP A 248 -10.33 6.92 -4.56
C ASP A 248 -9.48 6.33 -5.69
N ARG A 249 -8.19 6.66 -5.77
CA ARG A 249 -7.31 6.18 -6.83
C ARG A 249 -6.88 4.73 -6.56
N ARG A 250 -6.94 3.87 -7.59
CA ARG A 250 -6.51 2.46 -7.51
C ARG A 250 -5.09 2.30 -8.03
N ILE A 251 -4.13 2.76 -7.23
CA ILE A 251 -2.70 2.69 -7.55
C ILE A 251 -2.07 1.55 -6.76
N LEU A 252 -1.39 0.64 -7.46
CA LEU A 252 -0.67 -0.50 -6.91
C LEU A 252 0.83 -0.30 -7.04
N ILE A 253 1.57 -0.72 -6.00
CA ILE A 253 3.03 -0.58 -5.96
C ILE A 253 3.73 -1.88 -6.35
N LEU A 254 4.77 -1.73 -7.16
CA LEU A 254 5.81 -2.72 -7.41
C LEU A 254 7.12 -2.28 -6.76
N SER A 255 8.02 -3.22 -6.50
CA SER A 255 9.41 -2.86 -6.23
C SER A 255 10.10 -2.55 -7.56
N ARG A 256 11.14 -1.71 -7.52
CA ARG A 256 12.04 -1.53 -8.67
C ARG A 256 12.75 -2.83 -9.05
N ALA A 257 12.90 -3.75 -8.10
CA ALA A 257 13.47 -5.08 -8.28
C ALA A 257 12.42 -6.12 -8.73
N SER A 258 11.16 -5.73 -9.00
CA SER A 258 10.13 -6.69 -9.38
C SER A 258 10.36 -7.25 -10.78
N GLY A 259 10.44 -8.58 -10.86
CA GLY A 259 10.58 -9.31 -12.11
C GLY A 259 9.28 -9.39 -12.92
N SER A 260 9.39 -9.74 -14.20
CA SER A 260 8.26 -9.92 -15.11
C SER A 260 7.10 -10.79 -14.55
N PRO A 261 7.35 -11.92 -13.82
CA PRO A 261 6.26 -12.68 -13.23
C PRO A 261 5.46 -11.91 -12.18
N VAL A 262 6.13 -11.10 -11.35
CA VAL A 262 5.50 -10.27 -10.33
C VAL A 262 4.75 -9.10 -10.97
N VAL A 263 5.31 -8.50 -12.03
CA VAL A 263 4.61 -7.47 -12.84
C VAL A 263 3.31 -8.03 -13.40
N ALA A 264 3.35 -9.24 -13.99
CA ALA A 264 2.16 -9.87 -14.57
C ALA A 264 1.07 -10.12 -13.53
N ASN A 265 1.46 -10.64 -12.36
CA ASN A 265 0.56 -10.86 -11.24
C ASN A 265 0.00 -9.56 -10.68
N ALA A 266 0.82 -8.50 -10.56
CA ALA A 266 0.35 -7.19 -10.10
C ALA A 266 -0.70 -6.57 -11.03
N LEU A 267 -0.57 -6.75 -12.34
CA LEU A 267 -1.58 -6.32 -13.32
C LEU A 267 -2.90 -7.07 -13.14
N LYS A 268 -2.83 -8.39 -12.91
CA LYS A 268 -4.01 -9.19 -12.57
C LYS A 268 -4.64 -8.72 -11.26
N TYR A 269 -3.84 -8.45 -10.23
CA TYR A 269 -4.32 -7.96 -8.95
C TYR A 269 -5.00 -6.58 -9.10
N ALA A 270 -4.43 -5.69 -9.93
CA ALA A 270 -4.99 -4.40 -10.24
C ALA A 270 -6.37 -4.51 -10.92
N TYR A 271 -6.52 -5.43 -11.86
CA TYR A 271 -7.82 -5.74 -12.45
C TYR A 271 -8.82 -6.27 -11.40
N GLU A 272 -8.42 -7.22 -10.56
CA GLU A 272 -9.29 -7.84 -9.56
C GLU A 272 -9.83 -6.81 -8.55
N ILE A 273 -8.97 -5.95 -8.00
CA ILE A 273 -9.39 -4.91 -7.05
C ILE A 273 -10.18 -3.78 -7.71
N ALA A 274 -9.92 -3.51 -8.99
CA ALA A 274 -10.74 -2.57 -9.76
C ALA A 274 -12.14 -3.11 -9.99
N LYS A 275 -12.28 -4.37 -10.42
CA LYS A 275 -13.56 -5.07 -10.58
C LYS A 275 -14.30 -5.20 -9.25
N GLY A 276 -13.57 -5.53 -8.18
CA GLY A 276 -14.09 -5.67 -6.81
C GLY A 276 -14.36 -4.35 -6.11
N LYS A 277 -14.05 -3.21 -6.74
CA LYS A 277 -14.31 -1.86 -6.23
C LYS A 277 -13.79 -1.63 -4.81
N VAL A 278 -12.51 -1.95 -4.58
CA VAL A 278 -11.89 -1.91 -3.25
C VAL A 278 -12.11 -0.61 -2.48
N ASN A 279 -12.12 0.56 -3.15
CA ASN A 279 -12.35 1.86 -2.52
C ASN A 279 -13.77 2.00 -1.95
N GLU A 280 -14.80 1.51 -2.66
CA GLU A 280 -16.18 1.51 -2.18
C GLU A 280 -16.33 0.60 -0.95
N ILE A 281 -15.66 -0.57 -0.98
CA ILE A 281 -15.65 -1.51 0.14
C ILE A 281 -14.90 -0.93 1.34
N ALA A 282 -13.75 -0.27 1.13
CA ALA A 282 -13.00 0.38 2.19
C ALA A 282 -13.86 1.43 2.93
N LYS A 283 -14.54 2.32 2.19
CA LYS A 283 -15.51 3.28 2.75
C LYS A 283 -16.61 2.58 3.57
N LEU A 284 -17.13 1.46 3.07
CA LEU A 284 -18.16 0.70 3.77
C LEU A 284 -17.65 0.06 5.07
N GLU A 285 -16.46 -0.54 5.06
CA GLU A 285 -15.86 -1.14 6.25
C GLU A 285 -15.50 -0.08 7.29
N TYR A 286 -15.03 1.10 6.88
CA TYR A 286 -14.84 2.24 7.77
C TYR A 286 -16.14 2.74 8.38
N LYS A 287 -17.21 2.85 7.59
CA LYS A 287 -18.53 3.20 8.11
C LYS A 287 -19.00 2.21 9.18
N LYS A 288 -18.81 0.90 8.96
CA LYS A 288 -19.13 -0.14 9.95
C LYS A 288 -18.27 -0.01 11.20
N ALA A 289 -16.96 0.21 11.06
CA ALA A 289 -16.05 0.36 12.18
C ALA A 289 -16.33 1.65 12.99
N ASN A 290 -16.64 2.76 12.32
CA ASN A 290 -17.03 4.02 12.96
C ASN A 290 -18.36 3.87 13.73
N ASN A 291 -19.34 3.14 13.19
CA ASN A 291 -20.55 2.77 13.94
C ASN A 291 -20.24 1.91 15.17
N ALA A 292 -19.16 1.11 15.13
CA ALA A 292 -18.63 0.35 16.25
C ALA A 292 -17.66 1.18 17.14
N LYS A 293 -17.74 2.52 17.07
CA LYS A 293 -17.00 3.48 17.91
C LYS A 293 -15.48 3.46 17.71
N LEU A 294 -14.99 3.13 16.51
CA LEU A 294 -13.56 3.14 16.18
C LEU A 294 -12.86 4.44 16.63
N GLY A 295 -13.44 5.61 16.33
CA GLY A 295 -12.87 6.91 16.70
C GLY A 295 -12.68 7.09 18.20
N GLU A 296 -13.64 6.64 19.02
CA GLU A 296 -13.54 6.69 20.50
C GLU A 296 -12.50 5.71 21.06
N ILE A 297 -12.34 4.55 20.42
CA ILE A 297 -11.34 3.56 20.85
C ILE A 297 -9.93 4.08 20.53
N ILE A 298 -9.74 4.65 19.34
CA ILE A 298 -8.46 5.22 18.91
C ILE A 298 -8.07 6.44 19.78
N SER A 299 -9.02 7.33 20.11
CA SER A 299 -8.69 8.51 20.92
C SER A 299 -8.14 8.14 22.31
N LYS A 300 -8.63 7.05 22.92
CA LYS A 300 -8.12 6.51 24.20
C LYS A 300 -6.66 6.05 24.13
N LEU A 301 -6.15 5.69 22.94
CA LEU A 301 -4.74 5.33 22.76
C LEU A 301 -3.84 6.57 22.80
N LYS A 302 -4.32 7.71 22.28
CA LYS A 302 -3.57 8.97 22.25
C LYS A 302 -3.36 9.53 23.67
N VAL A 303 -4.40 9.47 24.50
CA VAL A 303 -4.35 9.94 25.90
C VAL A 303 -3.36 9.15 26.77
N LYS A 304 -3.13 7.86 26.47
CA LYS A 304 -2.16 7.05 27.22
C LYS A 304 -0.69 7.42 26.97
N LYS A 305 -0.38 8.21 25.94
CA LYS A 305 0.98 8.69 25.64
C LYS A 305 1.33 10.00 26.36
N GLU A 306 0.36 10.71 26.94
CA GLU A 306 0.57 11.97 27.69
C GLU A 306 1.17 11.76 29.10
N GLY A 307 1.75 10.58 29.36
CA GLY A 307 2.55 10.30 30.55
C GLY A 307 4.05 10.57 30.39
N SER A 308 4.53 10.95 29.19
CA SER A 308 5.90 11.42 28.98
C SER A 308 5.87 12.91 28.67
N ASN A 309 6.49 13.73 29.55
CA ASN A 309 6.66 15.19 29.41
C ASN A 309 6.94 15.62 27.96
N THR A 310 5.91 16.08 27.24
CA THR A 310 6.07 16.82 26.00
C THR A 310 5.84 18.29 26.28
N GLU A 311 6.92 19.07 26.34
CA GLU A 311 6.83 20.52 26.17
C GLU A 311 6.19 20.82 24.80
N GLU A 312 5.13 21.64 24.78
CA GLU A 312 4.56 22.14 23.52
C GLU A 312 5.61 23.00 22.79
N VAL A 313 6.19 22.46 21.72
CA VAL A 313 7.13 23.18 20.87
C VAL A 313 6.35 23.97 19.83
N LYS A 314 6.55 25.29 19.79
CA LYS A 314 5.95 26.17 18.78
C LYS A 314 6.54 25.87 17.40
N VAL A 315 5.68 25.54 16.44
CA VAL A 315 6.09 25.26 15.05
C VAL A 315 6.62 26.55 14.40
N PRO A 316 7.82 26.54 13.77
CA PRO A 316 8.35 27.68 13.02
C PRO A 316 7.47 28.05 11.81
N GLU A 317 7.72 29.22 11.21
CA GLU A 317 7.03 29.61 9.97
C GLU A 317 7.21 28.54 8.88
N LYS A 318 6.12 28.22 8.18
CA LYS A 318 6.11 27.16 7.18
C LYS A 318 7.01 27.51 6.00
N GLU A 319 7.92 26.60 5.66
CA GLU A 319 8.85 26.72 4.54
C GLU A 319 8.67 25.56 3.57
N VAL A 320 8.98 25.77 2.29
CA VAL A 320 9.00 24.69 1.31
C VAL A 320 10.16 23.74 1.63
N VAL A 321 9.82 22.50 1.96
CA VAL A 321 10.80 21.44 2.19
C VAL A 321 11.26 20.88 0.84
N THR A 322 12.55 20.97 0.56
CA THR A 322 13.16 20.61 -0.74
C THR A 322 14.30 19.61 -0.60
N SER A 323 14.56 19.15 0.62
CA SER A 323 15.64 18.24 0.94
C SER A 323 15.20 17.24 2.00
N GLN A 324 15.68 16.00 1.87
CA GLN A 324 15.47 14.92 2.85
C GLN A 324 16.74 14.61 3.65
N ILE A 325 16.57 14.32 4.93
CA ILE A 325 17.56 13.78 5.85
C ILE A 325 17.08 12.39 6.28
N SER A 326 17.83 11.36 5.89
CA SER A 326 17.56 9.96 6.21
C SER A 326 18.37 9.51 7.42
N GLY A 327 17.97 8.39 8.03
CA GLY A 327 18.72 7.75 9.12
C GLY A 327 18.16 8.02 10.52
N VAL A 328 17.00 8.67 10.61
CA VAL A 328 16.26 8.84 11.87
C VAL A 328 15.43 7.58 12.12
N ASP A 329 15.38 7.10 13.37
CA ASP A 329 14.49 6.00 13.75
C ASP A 329 13.02 6.45 13.67
N ILE A 330 12.12 5.53 13.30
CA ILE A 330 10.69 5.83 13.21
C ILE A 330 10.11 6.23 14.57
N LEU A 331 10.67 5.68 15.66
CA LEU A 331 10.24 5.99 17.03
C LEU A 331 10.62 7.42 17.42
N ASP A 332 11.70 7.93 16.86
CA ASP A 332 12.25 9.24 17.17
C ASP A 332 11.85 10.32 16.16
N LEU A 333 11.12 9.97 15.10
CA LEU A 333 10.84 10.86 13.99
C LEU A 333 10.09 12.14 14.39
N GLU A 334 9.10 11.99 15.27
CA GLU A 334 8.35 13.14 15.79
C GLU A 334 9.21 14.02 16.70
N ASP A 335 10.08 13.41 17.51
CA ASP A 335 10.93 14.14 18.46
C ASP A 335 12.11 14.82 17.75
N ALA A 336 12.68 14.19 16.72
CA ALA A 336 13.65 14.79 15.81
C ALA A 336 13.07 16.02 15.09
N THR A 337 11.81 15.93 14.64
CA THR A 337 11.12 17.06 14.00
C THR A 337 10.88 18.20 15.00
N LYS A 338 10.42 17.88 16.21
CA LYS A 338 10.24 18.87 17.29
C LYS A 338 11.56 19.49 17.76
N LEU A 339 12.66 18.73 17.76
CA LEU A 339 13.97 19.25 18.09
C LEU A 339 14.39 20.34 17.11
N LEU A 340 14.17 20.11 15.80
CA LEU A 340 14.43 21.13 14.77
C LEU A 340 13.54 22.36 14.94
N TRP A 341 12.27 22.16 15.33
CA TRP A 341 11.38 23.27 15.65
C TRP A 341 11.87 24.10 16.84
N LYS A 342 12.41 23.47 17.90
CA LYS A 342 13.05 24.18 19.03
C LYS A 342 14.24 25.05 18.58
N HIS A 343 14.89 24.69 17.49
CA HIS A 343 16.00 25.43 16.89
C HIS A 343 15.57 26.38 15.76
N GLY A 344 14.26 26.61 15.57
CA GLY A 344 13.73 27.54 14.56
C GLY A 344 13.81 27.03 13.12
N ILE A 345 14.02 25.73 12.91
CA ILE A 345 14.05 25.11 11.59
C ILE A 345 12.70 24.45 11.33
N TYR A 346 11.98 24.91 10.31
CA TYR A 346 10.78 24.22 9.85
C TYR A 346 11.16 22.86 9.27
N ALA A 347 10.52 21.83 9.77
CA ALA A 347 10.75 20.44 9.37
C ALA A 347 9.43 19.69 9.36
N GLU A 348 9.30 18.75 8.42
CA GLU A 348 8.17 17.82 8.32
C GLU A 348 8.69 16.39 8.40
N SER A 349 7.94 15.48 9.01
CA SER A 349 8.25 14.06 9.02
C SER A 349 7.73 13.38 7.75
N GLY A 350 8.45 12.38 7.25
CA GLY A 350 8.07 11.63 6.06
C GLY A 350 8.65 10.22 6.04
N MET A 351 8.27 9.45 5.02
CA MET A 351 8.79 8.11 4.76
C MET A 351 9.44 8.08 3.38
N GLY A 352 10.74 7.80 3.35
CA GLY A 352 11.50 7.60 2.12
C GLY A 352 11.66 6.12 1.76
N CYS A 353 12.28 5.84 0.63
CA CYS A 353 12.45 4.48 0.11
C CYS A 353 13.27 3.55 1.03
N THR A 354 14.09 4.10 1.92
CA THR A 354 14.97 3.37 2.85
C THR A 354 14.57 3.51 4.32
N GLY A 355 13.43 4.12 4.61
CA GLY A 355 12.96 4.33 5.99
C GLY A 355 12.52 5.77 6.30
N PRO A 356 12.38 6.11 7.58
CA PRO A 356 11.93 7.43 8.03
C PRO A 356 12.87 8.55 7.58
N ILE A 357 12.29 9.66 7.14
CA ILE A 357 13.02 10.85 6.70
C ILE A 357 12.47 12.12 7.35
N VAL A 358 13.36 13.08 7.57
CA VAL A 358 13.00 14.44 7.97
C VAL A 358 13.18 15.36 6.77
N LEU A 359 12.12 16.05 6.39
CA LEU A 359 12.07 16.99 5.27
C LEU A 359 12.36 18.40 5.78
N VAL A 360 13.33 19.08 5.16
CA VAL A 360 13.73 20.45 5.50
C VAL A 360 13.98 21.28 4.24
N ASN A 361 14.03 22.60 4.39
CA ASN A 361 14.51 23.47 3.31
C ASN A 361 15.99 23.16 2.99
N SER A 362 16.36 23.10 1.71
CA SER A 362 17.73 22.77 1.28
C SER A 362 18.80 23.70 1.88
N SER A 363 18.48 24.97 2.13
CA SER A 363 19.41 25.91 2.76
C SER A 363 19.73 25.59 4.23
N LYS A 364 18.81 24.91 4.94
CA LYS A 364 18.92 24.58 6.37
C LYS A 364 19.40 23.15 6.63
N LYS A 365 19.56 22.34 5.58
CA LYS A 365 19.98 20.93 5.67
C LYS A 365 21.29 20.71 6.43
N PRO A 366 22.37 21.49 6.23
CA PRO A 366 23.63 21.27 6.98
C PRO A 366 23.44 21.44 8.48
N ASN A 367 22.80 22.54 8.90
CA ASN A 367 22.53 22.85 10.30
C ASN A 367 21.57 21.82 10.94
N ALA A 368 20.50 21.45 10.22
CA ALA A 368 19.57 20.43 10.68
C ALA A 368 20.25 19.06 10.89
N LYS A 369 21.20 18.68 10.04
CA LYS A 369 21.98 17.44 10.23
C LYS A 369 22.88 17.51 11.47
N GLU A 370 23.52 18.64 11.71
CA GLU A 370 24.38 18.83 12.88
C GLU A 370 23.58 18.69 14.18
N ILE A 371 22.45 19.40 14.28
CA ILE A 371 21.54 19.34 15.44
C ILE A 371 21.04 17.91 15.69
N LEU A 372 20.60 17.21 14.64
CA LEU A 372 20.11 15.83 14.77
C LEU A 372 21.23 14.86 15.16
N LYS A 373 22.46 15.10 14.69
CA LYS A 373 23.63 14.27 15.01
C LYS A 373 24.09 14.47 16.46
N GLU A 374 24.14 15.71 16.93
CA GLU A 374 24.47 16.04 18.32
C GLU A 374 23.46 15.44 19.30
N ALA A 375 22.18 15.40 18.92
CA ALA A 375 21.12 14.76 19.71
C ALA A 375 21.06 13.23 19.57
N GLY A 376 21.94 12.62 18.76
CA GLY A 376 22.01 11.17 18.58
C GLY A 376 20.90 10.56 17.71
N TYR A 377 20.11 11.39 17.03
CA TYR A 377 19.03 10.92 16.14
C TYR A 377 19.54 10.42 14.79
N ILE A 378 20.73 10.84 14.37
CA ILE A 378 21.42 10.35 13.17
C ILE A 378 22.92 10.18 13.45
N SER A 379 23.59 9.28 12.72
CA SER A 379 25.03 8.99 12.86
C SER A 379 25.94 9.96 12.09
#